data_AF-A0A8S7LDD7-F1
#
_entry.id   AF-A0A8S7LDD7-F1
#
_cell.length_a   1.000
_cell.length_b   1.000
_cell.length_c   1.000
_cell.angle_alpha   90.00
_cell.angle_beta   90.00
_cell.angle_gamma   90.00
#
_symmetry.space_group_name_H-M   'P 1'
#
loop_
_entity.id
_entity.type
_entity.pdbx_description
1 polymer ?
#
loop_
_entity_poly.entity_id
_entity_poly.type
_entity_poly.pdbx_seq_one_letter_code
_entity_poly.pdbx_strand_id
1 'polypeptide(L)' 'MFFSGLFQRKSDAPMTTPAELADAIGLSYDTYTGKQISSQRAMRLTAVFSCVRVLAESVGMLPCNLYHLNGSLKQRAT' A
#
# COMPACT_ATOMS: atom_id res chain seq x y z
N MET A 1 2.63 -23.10 23.01
CA MET A 1 2.99 -21.70 22.67
C MET A 1 3.38 -21.66 21.19
N PHE A 2 2.47 -21.29 20.28
CA PHE A 2 2.68 -21.48 18.81
C PHE A 2 2.25 -20.30 17.90
N PHE A 3 1.83 -19.15 18.45
CA PHE A 3 1.30 -18.02 17.66
C PHE A 3 1.93 -16.65 17.96
N SER A 4 3.14 -16.61 18.54
CA SER A 4 3.80 -15.35 18.92
C SER A 4 4.35 -14.53 17.74
N GLY A 5 4.32 -15.04 16.51
CA GLY A 5 4.91 -14.40 15.33
C GLY A 5 3.94 -13.96 14.23
N LEU A 6 2.64 -14.22 14.36
CA LEU A 6 1.68 -13.97 13.28
C LEU A 6 1.38 -12.47 13.04
N PHE A 7 1.74 -11.62 13.99
CA PHE A 7 1.56 -10.16 13.92
C PHE A 7 2.88 -9.39 14.08
N GLN A 8 4.02 -10.04 13.81
CA GLN A 8 5.29 -9.33 13.75
C GLN A 8 5.19 -8.29 12.62
N ARG A 9 5.24 -7.00 12.99
CA ARG A 9 5.19 -5.88 12.05
C ARG A 9 6.34 -6.03 11.06
N LYS A 10 6.01 -6.33 9.80
CA LYS A 10 6.97 -6.35 8.69
C LYS A 10 7.71 -5.01 8.71
N SER A 11 9.02 -5.09 8.56
CA SER A 11 9.98 -3.99 8.69
C SER A 11 9.50 -2.69 8.07
N ASP A 12 9.81 -1.58 8.75
CA ASP A 12 9.58 -0.19 8.35
C ASP A 12 10.50 0.20 7.17
N ALA A 13 10.64 -0.69 6.18
CA ALA A 13 11.34 -0.38 4.95
C ALA A 13 10.47 0.61 4.18
N PRO A 14 10.97 1.83 3.87
CA PRO A 14 10.21 2.80 3.14
C PRO A 14 9.93 2.24 1.74
N MET A 15 8.67 1.91 1.45
CA MET A 15 8.24 1.57 0.10
C MET A 15 8.07 2.88 -0.65
N THR A 16 9.01 3.18 -1.55
CA THR A 16 9.03 4.47 -2.26
C THR A 16 8.37 4.38 -3.63
N THR A 17 8.21 3.16 -4.15
CA THR A 17 7.64 2.93 -5.47
C THR A 17 6.33 2.13 -5.42
N PRO A 18 5.41 2.37 -6.37
CA PRO A 18 4.18 1.57 -6.50
C PRO A 18 4.46 0.09 -6.80
N ALA A 19 5.59 -0.23 -7.45
CA ALA A 19 5.98 -1.59 -7.78
C ALA A 19 6.39 -2.37 -6.53
N GLU A 20 7.21 -1.77 -5.66
CA GLU A 20 7.57 -2.34 -4.35
C GLU A 20 6.33 -2.51 -3.46
N LEU A 21 5.43 -1.53 -3.48
CA LEU A 21 4.18 -1.63 -2.74
C LEU A 21 3.33 -2.81 -3.24
N ALA A 22 3.18 -2.97 -4.55
CA ALA A 22 2.42 -4.06 -5.15
C ALA A 22 2.98 -5.44 -4.76
N ASP A 23 4.31 -5.59 -4.76
CA ASP A 23 4.98 -6.81 -4.31
C ASP A 23 4.80 -7.05 -2.79
N ALA A 24 4.92 -5.98 -1.99
CA ALA A 24 4.76 -6.05 -0.54
C ALA A 24 3.35 -6.49 -0.10
N ILE A 25 2.32 -6.09 -0.87
CA ILE A 25 0.91 -6.44 -0.62
C ILE A 25 0.45 -7.67 -1.43
N GLY A 26 1.34 -8.33 -2.18
CA GLY A 26 1.04 -9.55 -2.93
C GLY A 26 0.10 -9.36 -4.13
N LEU A 27 0.06 -8.16 -4.72
CA LEU A 27 -0.69 -7.92 -5.96
C LEU A 27 0.10 -8.47 -7.15
N SER A 28 -0.50 -9.39 -7.89
CA SER A 28 0.01 -9.85 -9.20
C SER A 28 -0.58 -9.01 -10.34
N TYR A 29 0.22 -8.83 -11.40
CA TYR A 29 -0.19 -8.19 -12.66
C TYR A 29 -0.78 -9.20 -13.68
N ASP A 30 -0.99 -10.44 -13.26
CA ASP A 30 -1.63 -11.49 -14.05
C ASP A 30 -3.08 -11.12 -14.39
N THR A 31 -3.47 -11.37 -15.64
CA THR A 31 -4.87 -11.24 -16.08
C THR A 31 -5.41 -12.56 -16.57
N TYR A 32 -6.75 -12.70 -16.57
CA TYR A 32 -7.44 -13.90 -17.07
C TYR A 32 -7.07 -14.29 -18.51
N THR A 33 -6.57 -13.34 -19.30
CA THR A 33 -6.13 -13.58 -20.69
C THR A 33 -4.66 -14.00 -20.81
N GLY A 34 -3.93 -14.14 -19.70
CA GLY A 34 -2.50 -14.43 -19.67
C GLY A 34 -1.60 -13.25 -20.07
N LYS A 35 -2.18 -12.08 -20.36
CA LYS A 35 -1.42 -10.87 -20.70
C LYS A 35 -1.08 -10.08 -19.44
N GLN A 36 0.19 -9.77 -19.26
CA GLN A 36 0.66 -8.88 -18.20
C GLN A 36 0.28 -7.42 -18.54
N ILE A 37 -0.32 -6.72 -17.58
CA ILE A 37 -0.67 -5.30 -17.72
C ILE A 37 0.13 -4.49 -16.70
N SER A 38 0.91 -3.51 -17.18
CA SER A 38 1.58 -2.56 -16.28
C SER A 38 0.60 -1.51 -15.73
N SER A 39 0.92 -0.92 -14.59
CA SER A 39 0.14 0.17 -13.98
C SER A 39 -0.12 1.32 -14.95
N GLN A 40 0.87 1.75 -15.75
CA GLN A 40 0.67 2.80 -16.76
C GLN A 40 -0.30 2.40 -17.87
N ARG A 41 -0.35 1.12 -18.25
CA ARG A 41 -1.32 0.64 -19.26
C ARG A 41 -2.73 0.57 -18.67
N ALA A 42 -2.86 0.12 -17.42
CA ALA A 42 -4.15 0.07 -16.72
C ALA A 42 -4.77 1.46 -16.59
N MET A 43 -3.97 2.48 -16.26
CA MET A 43 -4.43 3.87 -16.09
C MET A 43 -4.92 4.53 -17.39
N ARG A 44 -4.72 3.93 -18.57
CA ARG A 44 -5.32 4.40 -19.83
C ARG A 44 -6.80 4.08 -19.94
N LEU A 45 -7.32 3.14 -19.14
CA LEU A 45 -8.75 2.83 -19.08
C LEU A 45 -9.47 3.85 -18.20
N THR A 46 -10.47 4.54 -18.76
CA THR A 46 -11.18 5.62 -18.08
C THR A 46 -11.87 5.17 -16.80
N ALA A 47 -12.49 3.99 -16.81
CA ALA A 47 -13.13 3.41 -15.63
C ALA A 47 -12.13 3.13 -14.49
N VAL A 48 -10.93 2.65 -14.84
CA VAL A 48 -9.85 2.42 -13.85
C VAL A 48 -9.39 3.76 -13.28
N PHE A 49 -9.13 4.73 -14.16
CA PHE A 49 -8.71 6.07 -13.74
C PHE A 49 -9.73 6.73 -12.81
N SER A 50 -11.03 6.64 -13.11
CA SER A 50 -12.08 7.22 -12.25
C SER A 50 -12.15 6.54 -10.88
N CYS A 51 -12.07 5.21 -10.81
CA CYS A 51 -12.11 4.48 -9.54
C CYS A 51 -10.90 4.83 -8.68
N VAL A 52 -9.69 4.78 -9.26
CA VAL A 52 -8.45 5.13 -8.55
C VAL A 52 -8.49 6.57 -8.06
N ARG A 53 -9.01 7.50 -8.87
CA ARG A 53 -9.15 8.90 -8.46
C ARG A 53 -10.05 9.09 -7.25
N VAL A 54 -11.26 8.50 -7.24
CA VAL A 54 -12.18 8.61 -6.10
C VAL A 54 -11.56 8.00 -4.83
N LEU A 55 -10.87 6.85 -4.96
CA LEU A 55 -10.16 6.24 -3.83
C LEU A 55 -9.02 7.12 -3.33
N ALA A 56 -8.22 7.69 -4.23
CA ALA A 56 -7.10 8.55 -3.87
C ALA A 56 -7.55 9.84 -3.20
N GLU A 57 -8.61 10.49 -3.70
CA GLU A 57 -9.22 11.66 -3.07
C GLU A 57 -9.75 11.31 -1.67
N SER A 58 -10.46 10.18 -1.53
CA SER A 58 -10.99 9.73 -0.24
C SER A 58 -9.87 9.47 0.79
N VAL A 59 -8.80 8.79 0.38
CA VAL A 59 -7.65 8.51 1.26
C VAL A 59 -6.89 9.79 1.61
N GLY A 60 -6.72 10.70 0.64
CA GLY A 60 -6.05 11.98 0.84
C GLY A 60 -6.78 12.93 1.79
N MET A 61 -8.09 12.75 2.00
CA MET A 61 -8.88 13.53 2.96
C MET A 61 -8.78 13.01 4.40
N LEU A 62 -8.19 11.82 4.63
CA LEU A 62 -8.07 11.26 5.97
C LEU A 62 -6.94 11.97 6.77
N PRO A 63 -7.14 12.25 8.07
CA PRO A 63 -6.11 12.87 8.89
C PRO A 63 -4.90 11.93 9.03
N CYS A 64 -3.71 12.45 8.74
CA CYS A 64 -2.46 11.71 8.88
C CYS A 64 -1.82 11.98 10.25
N ASN A 65 -2.02 11.06 11.20
CA ASN A 65 -1.40 11.15 12.52
C ASN A 65 -0.04 10.44 12.52
N LEU A 66 1.03 11.20 12.63
CA LEU A 66 2.39 10.70 12.69
C LEU A 66 2.76 10.28 14.13
N TYR A 67 3.58 9.24 14.26
CA TYR A 67 4.07 8.72 15.54
C TYR A 67 5.56 8.41 15.46
N HIS A 68 6.32 8.78 16.50
CA HIS A 68 7.70 8.36 16.70
C HIS A 68 7.78 7.17 17.66
N LEU A 69 8.76 6.30 17.41
CA LEU A 69 9.12 5.21 18.31
C LEU A 69 10.20 5.70 19.29
N ASN A 70 9.83 5.87 20.56
CA ASN A 70 10.78 6.18 21.64
C ASN A 70 10.98 4.90 22.48
N GLY A 71 11.99 4.11 22.11
CA GLY A 71 12.21 2.77 22.66
C GLY A 71 11.06 1.83 22.33
N SER A 72 10.37 1.30 23.34
CA SER A 72 9.20 0.43 23.18
C SER A 72 7.87 1.20 23.05
N LEU A 73 7.87 2.50 23.32
CA LEU A 73 6.65 3.32 23.36
C LEU A 73 6.45 4.11 22.07
N LYS A 74 5.21 4.11 21.56
CA LYS A 74 4.78 4.96 20.44
C LYS A 74 4.29 6.30 20.98
N GLN A 75 4.94 7.38 20.60
CA GLN A 75 4.55 8.75 20.97
C GLN A 75 4.10 9.52 19.72
N ARG A 76 3.05 10.33 19.83
CA ARG A 76 2.57 11.14 18.70
C ARG A 76 3.66 12.14 18.31
N ALA A 77 3.96 12.23 17.01
CA ALA A 77 4.81 13.28 16.49
C ALA A 77 4.08 14.61 16.60
N THR A 78 4.60 15.51 17.41
CA THR A 78 4.15 16.90 17.55
C THR A 78 4.70 17.76 16.43
#